data_AF-A0AAT9FKW9-F1
#
_entry.id   AF-A0AAT9FKW9-F1
#
_cell.length_a   1.000
_cell.length_b   1.000
_cell.length_c   1.000
_cell.angle_alpha   90.00
_cell.angle_beta   90.00
_cell.angle_gamma   90.00
#
_symmetry.space_group_name_H-M   'P 1'
#
loop_
_entity.id
_entity.type
_entity.pdbx_description
1 polymer ?
#
loop_
_entity_poly.entity_id
_entity_poly.type
_entity_poly.pdbx_seq_one_letter_code
_entity_poly.pdbx_strand_id
1 'polypeptide(L)'
;MICLRLDYLRMHDDPSHQSRFVVMRGQEESWAAKHCRLTRILGISMIAGFVFQIASAIFTDHLQVDIFLIIGGISILKGSQAWLRFYIFFTILMCVSQFIGIVVPLIKGEPLEISHKWVDYHDLAFWLEAALPLGFYIGFATLCLVTLKSRQLVFWTRTCKRWIRRVIYVVGAIYLIIFILWLSNRKSYQARVEQAKPSLQAVEDYVNTYAASSGYPHTETLKQRLADDPSILQVSIYYSPNSSMTLINRNEHDGYDEDWHYEHFVKTTSGNWILIRAKLKE
;
A
#
# COMPACT_ATOMS: atom_id res chain seq x y z
N MET A 1 -5.83 43.97 3.28
CA MET A 1 -7.17 43.92 3.87
C MET A 1 -8.11 44.73 2.99
N ILE A 2 -8.76 44.10 2.00
CA ILE A 2 -9.98 44.61 1.36
C ILE A 2 -10.84 43.38 1.04
N CYS A 3 -11.89 43.20 1.85
CA CYS A 3 -13.05 42.41 1.51
C CYS A 3 -13.68 42.99 0.24
N LEU A 4 -13.74 42.21 -0.84
CA LEU A 4 -14.69 42.48 -1.93
C LEU A 4 -15.53 41.23 -2.19
N ARG A 5 -16.65 41.23 -1.48
CA ARG A 5 -18.01 41.09 -2.01
C ARG A 5 -18.47 39.72 -2.49
N LEU A 6 -19.12 39.08 -1.53
CA LEU A 6 -19.94 37.87 -1.54
C LEU A 6 -21.33 38.07 -2.22
N ASP A 7 -21.44 38.84 -3.31
CA ASP A 7 -22.75 39.21 -3.90
C ASP A 7 -22.96 38.71 -5.35
N TYR A 8 -22.61 37.47 -5.69
CA TYR A 8 -22.99 36.93 -7.02
C TYR A 8 -23.35 35.44 -7.00
N LEU A 9 -24.28 35.08 -6.11
CA LEU A 9 -25.03 33.83 -6.19
C LEU A 9 -26.51 34.13 -6.43
N ARG A 10 -26.84 34.43 -7.69
CA ARG A 10 -28.09 34.07 -8.38
C ARG A 10 -28.20 34.91 -9.65
N MET A 11 -27.93 34.30 -10.81
CA MET A 11 -28.68 34.56 -12.03
C MET A 11 -28.23 33.58 -13.11
N HIS A 12 -29.22 32.83 -13.60
CA HIS A 12 -29.34 32.16 -14.89
C HIS A 12 -28.10 31.60 -15.61
N ASP A 13 -28.23 30.35 -16.03
CA ASP A 13 -27.36 29.65 -16.98
C ASP A 13 -27.30 30.41 -18.33
N ASP A 14 -26.45 31.43 -18.40
CA ASP A 14 -26.08 32.12 -19.62
C ASP A 14 -24.73 31.53 -20.12
N PRO A 15 -24.64 31.00 -21.36
CA PRO A 15 -23.38 30.50 -21.93
C PRO A 15 -22.26 31.56 -21.97
N SER A 16 -22.58 32.85 -21.85
CA SER A 16 -21.61 33.96 -21.75
C SER A 16 -20.82 33.98 -20.43
N HIS A 17 -21.31 33.33 -19.37
CA HIS A 17 -20.60 33.26 -18.09
C HIS A 17 -19.44 32.26 -18.11
N GLN A 18 -19.58 31.14 -18.83
CA GLN A 18 -18.51 30.12 -18.91
C GLN A 18 -17.24 30.68 -19.55
N SER A 19 -17.36 31.48 -20.60
CA SER A 19 -16.20 32.09 -21.27
C SER A 19 -15.49 33.11 -20.37
N ARG A 20 -16.21 33.93 -19.60
CA ARG A 20 -15.60 34.84 -18.59
C ARG A 20 -14.87 34.09 -17.48
N PHE A 21 -15.45 33.00 -16.95
CA PHE A 21 -14.78 32.18 -15.94
C PHE A 21 -13.52 31.49 -16.48
N VAL A 22 -13.52 31.06 -17.75
CA VAL A 22 -12.36 30.45 -18.40
C VAL A 22 -11.23 31.46 -18.63
N VAL A 23 -11.55 32.69 -19.07
CA VAL A 23 -10.56 33.76 -19.28
C VAL A 23 -9.93 34.22 -17.96
N MET A 24 -10.71 34.37 -16.88
CA MET A 24 -10.17 34.70 -15.55
C MET A 24 -9.28 33.59 -14.99
N ARG A 25 -9.67 32.32 -15.17
CA ARG A 25 -8.88 31.18 -14.69
C ARG A 25 -7.54 31.03 -15.42
N GLY A 26 -7.51 31.25 -16.74
CA GLY A 26 -6.26 31.22 -17.52
C GLY A 26 -5.29 32.35 -17.14
N GLN A 27 -5.80 33.54 -16.83
CA GLN A 27 -4.99 34.67 -16.35
C GLN A 27 -4.42 34.40 -14.94
N GLU A 28 -5.21 33.82 -14.02
CA GLU A 28 -4.73 33.39 -12.70
C GLU A 28 -3.66 32.30 -12.77
N GLU A 29 -3.81 31.32 -13.66
CA GLU A 29 -2.82 30.24 -13.84
C GLU A 29 -1.51 30.78 -14.42
N SER A 30 -1.58 31.66 -15.43
CA SER A 30 -0.41 32.34 -15.99
C SER A 30 0.29 33.25 -14.97
N TRP A 31 -0.47 33.96 -14.14
CA TRP A 31 0.08 34.78 -13.07
C TRP A 31 0.76 33.93 -12.00
N ALA A 32 0.15 32.82 -11.57
CA ALA A 32 0.71 31.90 -10.59
C ALA A 32 2.00 31.23 -11.09
N ALA A 33 2.07 30.83 -12.36
CA ALA A 33 3.29 30.30 -12.98
C ALA A 33 4.47 31.29 -12.92
N LYS A 34 4.16 32.60 -13.03
CA LYS A 34 5.16 33.67 -13.01
C LYS A 34 5.56 34.12 -11.59
N HIS A 35 4.67 34.08 -10.62
CA HIS A 35 4.89 34.74 -9.31
C HIS A 35 4.90 33.80 -8.09
N CYS A 36 4.40 32.56 -8.20
CA CYS A 36 4.34 31.64 -7.06
C CYS A 36 5.59 30.76 -6.95
N ARG A 37 6.56 31.15 -6.11
CA ARG A 37 7.80 30.39 -5.86
C ARG A 37 7.54 28.96 -5.40
N LEU A 38 6.55 28.74 -4.54
CA LEU A 38 6.18 27.41 -4.03
C LEU A 38 5.68 26.47 -5.13
N THR A 39 4.94 26.99 -6.12
CA THR A 39 4.49 26.22 -7.28
C THR A 39 5.67 25.77 -8.14
N ARG A 40 6.71 26.63 -8.27
CA ARG A 40 7.94 26.28 -8.97
C ARG A 40 8.75 25.22 -8.23
N ILE A 41 8.94 25.40 -6.92
CA ILE A 41 9.64 24.42 -6.08
C ILE A 41 8.93 23.07 -6.19
N LEU A 42 7.61 23.02 -5.99
CA LEU A 42 6.83 21.80 -6.09
C LEU A 42 6.97 21.13 -7.47
N GLY A 43 6.77 21.89 -8.55
CA GLY A 43 6.88 21.35 -9.91
C GLY A 43 8.28 20.84 -10.26
N ILE A 44 9.33 21.55 -9.82
CA ILE A 44 10.72 21.12 -10.00
C ILE A 44 11.02 19.87 -9.17
N SER A 45 10.58 19.81 -7.92
CA SER A 45 10.74 18.63 -7.06
C SER A 45 10.12 17.38 -7.68
N MET A 46 8.96 17.50 -8.33
CA MET A 46 8.32 16.38 -9.03
C MET A 46 9.12 15.89 -10.23
N ILE A 47 9.61 16.83 -11.04
CA ILE A 47 10.43 16.50 -12.21
C ILE A 47 11.77 15.89 -11.76
N ALA A 48 12.39 16.45 -10.73
CA ALA A 48 13.62 15.91 -10.15
C ALA A 48 13.40 14.50 -9.59
N GLY A 49 12.29 14.26 -8.88
CA GLY A 49 11.92 12.93 -8.38
C GLY A 49 11.79 11.90 -9.51
N PHE A 50 11.19 12.29 -10.63
CA PHE A 50 11.14 11.44 -11.82
C PHE A 50 12.53 11.15 -12.41
N VAL A 51 13.40 12.16 -12.51
CA VAL A 51 14.78 11.97 -12.99
C VAL A 51 15.57 11.04 -12.06
N PHE A 52 15.37 11.14 -10.74
CA PHE A 52 15.95 10.21 -9.78
C PHE A 52 15.41 8.79 -9.94
N GLN A 53 14.13 8.60 -10.26
CA GLN A 53 13.59 7.26 -10.58
C GLN A 53 14.23 6.67 -11.83
N ILE A 54 14.42 7.46 -12.89
CA ILE A 54 15.14 7.00 -14.09
C ILE A 54 16.58 6.62 -13.74
N ALA A 55 17.30 7.50 -13.01
CA ALA A 55 18.67 7.20 -12.61
C ALA A 55 18.73 5.92 -11.78
N SER A 56 17.83 5.76 -10.80
CA SER A 56 17.71 4.54 -10.00
C SER A 56 17.47 3.33 -10.88
N ALA A 57 16.57 3.40 -11.86
CA ALA A 57 16.27 2.29 -12.77
C ALA A 57 17.40 1.97 -13.76
N ILE A 58 18.38 2.86 -13.96
CA ILE A 58 19.62 2.54 -14.70
C ILE A 58 20.56 1.72 -13.81
N PHE A 59 20.57 1.98 -12.51
CA PHE A 59 21.42 1.28 -11.54
C PHE A 59 20.75 0.05 -10.89
N THR A 60 19.46 -0.12 -11.07
CA THR A 60 18.66 -1.23 -10.53
C THR A 60 17.82 -1.83 -11.65
N ASP A 61 17.79 -3.15 -11.80
CA ASP A 61 17.03 -3.85 -12.88
C ASP A 61 15.49 -3.74 -12.75
N HIS A 62 14.99 -2.81 -11.93
CA HIS A 62 13.58 -2.58 -11.66
C HIS A 62 13.15 -1.19 -12.17
N LEU A 63 12.51 -1.17 -13.35
CA LEU A 63 11.97 0.05 -13.94
C LEU A 63 10.53 0.32 -13.46
N GLN A 64 10.38 1.11 -12.40
CA GLN A 64 9.09 1.71 -12.03
C GLN A 64 9.11 3.20 -12.38
N VAL A 65 8.59 3.53 -13.57
CA VAL A 65 8.57 4.90 -14.09
C VAL A 65 7.19 5.51 -13.85
N ASP A 66 7.11 6.47 -12.93
CA ASP A 66 5.86 7.19 -12.68
C ASP A 66 5.71 8.39 -13.63
N ILE A 67 5.23 8.13 -14.85
CA ILE A 67 5.00 9.13 -15.90
C ILE A 67 4.10 10.28 -15.42
N PHE A 68 3.22 10.02 -14.44
CA PHE A 68 2.38 11.06 -13.89
C PHE A 68 3.24 12.19 -13.32
N LEU A 69 4.34 11.90 -12.61
CA LEU A 69 5.21 12.92 -12.00
C LEU A 69 5.69 13.99 -12.99
N ILE A 70 6.04 13.63 -14.22
CA ILE A 70 6.40 14.62 -15.27
C ILE A 70 5.18 15.44 -15.68
N ILE A 71 4.10 14.77 -16.09
CA ILE A 71 2.91 15.44 -16.64
C ILE A 71 2.34 16.40 -15.60
N GLY A 72 2.28 15.94 -14.36
CA GLY A 72 1.91 16.69 -13.18
C GLY A 72 2.84 17.87 -12.91
N GLY A 73 4.15 17.60 -12.84
CA GLY A 73 5.17 18.62 -12.59
C GLY A 73 5.11 19.76 -13.60
N ILE A 74 5.11 19.45 -14.91
CA ILE A 74 4.99 20.44 -15.99
C ILE A 74 3.67 21.21 -15.89
N SER A 75 2.57 20.51 -15.62
CA SER A 75 1.26 21.15 -15.51
C SER A 75 1.16 22.08 -14.30
N ILE A 76 1.76 21.71 -13.17
CA ILE A 76 1.85 22.56 -11.96
C ILE A 76 2.76 23.76 -12.24
N LEU A 77 3.89 23.59 -12.94
CA LEU A 77 4.76 24.70 -13.38
C LEU A 77 4.02 25.70 -14.28
N LYS A 78 3.11 25.21 -15.13
CA LYS A 78 2.20 26.05 -15.93
C LYS A 78 1.08 26.70 -15.10
N GLY A 79 1.06 26.48 -13.80
CA GLY A 79 0.12 27.08 -12.86
C GLY A 79 -1.19 26.33 -12.71
N SER A 80 -1.35 25.14 -13.32
CA SER A 80 -2.63 24.43 -13.36
C SER A 80 -3.19 24.15 -11.96
N GLN A 81 -4.39 24.68 -11.69
CA GLN A 81 -5.06 24.47 -10.40
C GLN A 81 -5.68 23.06 -10.31
N ALA A 82 -6.03 22.46 -11.45
CA ALA A 82 -6.64 21.13 -11.49
C ALA A 82 -5.61 20.06 -11.13
N TRP A 83 -4.42 20.13 -11.73
CA TRP A 83 -3.32 19.21 -11.44
C TRP A 83 -2.82 19.32 -10.00
N LEU A 84 -2.72 20.54 -9.44
CA LEU A 84 -2.35 20.71 -8.03
C LEU A 84 -3.34 20.00 -7.08
N ARG A 85 -4.64 20.12 -7.33
CA ARG A 85 -5.68 19.43 -6.52
C ARG A 85 -5.62 17.91 -6.71
N PHE A 86 -5.42 17.46 -7.94
CA PHE A 86 -5.28 16.03 -8.25
C PHE A 86 -4.08 15.43 -7.50
N TYR A 87 -2.93 16.11 -7.52
CA TYR A 87 -1.74 15.66 -6.81
C TYR A 87 -1.90 15.62 -5.31
N ILE A 88 -2.49 16.65 -4.70
CA ILE A 88 -2.80 16.64 -3.27
C ILE A 88 -3.63 15.39 -2.92
N PHE A 89 -4.69 15.12 -3.69
CA PHE A 89 -5.52 13.95 -3.46
C PHE A 89 -4.73 12.64 -3.60
N PHE A 90 -3.96 12.50 -4.68
CA PHE A 90 -3.18 11.28 -4.95
C PHE A 90 -2.09 11.04 -3.89
N THR A 91 -1.31 12.07 -3.54
CA THR A 91 -0.27 11.96 -2.52
C THR A 91 -0.86 11.62 -1.14
N ILE A 92 -1.99 12.24 -0.76
CA ILE A 92 -2.66 11.88 0.50
C ILE A 92 -3.13 10.43 0.47
N LEU A 93 -3.72 9.98 -0.64
CA LEU A 93 -4.16 8.59 -0.79
C LEU A 93 -2.99 7.61 -0.66
N MET A 94 -1.87 7.86 -1.35
CA MET A 94 -0.65 7.04 -1.26
C MET A 94 -0.08 7.05 0.16
N CYS A 95 -0.04 8.21 0.81
CA CYS A 95 0.42 8.34 2.19
C CYS A 95 -0.45 7.54 3.17
N VAL A 96 -1.77 7.61 3.03
CA VAL A 96 -2.70 6.82 3.85
C VAL A 96 -2.55 5.32 3.57
N SER A 97 -2.40 4.93 2.29
CA SER A 97 -2.19 3.53 1.93
C SER A 97 -0.90 2.96 2.52
N GLN A 98 0.22 3.69 2.44
CA GLN A 98 1.48 3.26 3.04
C GLN A 98 1.43 3.27 4.57
N PHE A 99 0.78 4.27 5.16
CA PHE A 99 0.58 4.31 6.60
C PHE A 99 -0.22 3.10 7.09
N ILE A 100 -1.32 2.74 6.42
CA ILE A 100 -2.10 1.53 6.73
C ILE A 100 -1.24 0.28 6.52
N GLY A 101 -0.47 0.21 5.44
CA GLY A 101 0.44 -0.90 5.14
C GLY A 101 1.50 -1.13 6.22
N ILE A 102 1.92 -0.08 6.93
CA ILE A 102 2.85 -0.17 8.06
C ILE A 102 2.11 -0.46 9.38
N VAL A 103 1.01 0.26 9.64
CA VAL A 103 0.30 0.19 10.93
C VAL A 103 -0.43 -1.12 11.13
N VAL A 104 -1.00 -1.72 10.08
CA VAL A 104 -1.75 -2.98 10.22
C VAL A 104 -0.84 -4.13 10.67
N PRO A 105 0.31 -4.42 10.04
CA PRO A 105 1.25 -5.42 10.54
C PRO A 105 1.75 -5.11 11.95
N LEU A 106 2.07 -3.84 12.25
CA LEU A 106 2.49 -3.41 13.59
C LEU A 106 1.45 -3.72 14.67
N ILE A 107 0.17 -3.43 14.42
CA ILE A 107 -0.93 -3.72 15.36
C ILE A 107 -1.09 -5.24 15.56
N LYS A 108 -0.88 -6.03 14.51
CA LYS A 108 -0.95 -7.50 14.59
C LYS A 108 0.30 -8.13 15.22
N GLY A 109 1.37 -7.35 15.42
CA GLY A 109 2.67 -7.89 15.85
C GLY A 109 3.33 -8.76 14.78
N GLU A 110 2.99 -8.55 13.50
CA GLU A 110 3.53 -9.28 12.35
C GLU A 110 4.68 -8.47 11.70
N PRO A 111 5.63 -9.12 11.03
CA PRO A 111 6.67 -8.40 10.29
C PRO A 111 6.10 -7.68 9.08
N LEU A 112 6.80 -6.64 8.64
CA LEU A 112 6.47 -5.95 7.40
C LEU A 112 7.19 -6.63 6.24
N GLU A 113 6.46 -6.96 5.17
CA GLU A 113 7.08 -7.44 3.94
C GLU A 113 7.59 -6.26 3.09
N ILE A 114 8.90 -6.19 2.89
CA ILE A 114 9.57 -5.19 2.07
C ILE A 114 10.59 -5.90 1.17
N SER A 115 10.55 -5.65 -0.14
CA SER A 115 11.57 -6.13 -1.09
C SER A 115 11.87 -7.64 -0.96
N HIS A 116 10.84 -8.47 -0.82
CA HIS A 116 10.94 -9.92 -0.60
C HIS A 116 11.64 -10.36 0.69
N LYS A 117 11.60 -9.52 1.73
CA LYS A 117 12.08 -9.83 3.08
C LYS A 117 11.05 -9.44 4.12
N TRP A 118 11.05 -10.14 5.24
CA TRP A 118 10.28 -9.76 6.41
C TRP A 118 11.16 -8.96 7.35
N VAL A 119 10.71 -7.75 7.66
CA VAL A 119 11.48 -6.77 8.41
C VAL A 119 10.75 -6.44 9.71
N ASP A 120 11.48 -6.49 10.83
CA ASP A 120 10.96 -6.11 12.14
C ASP A 120 11.07 -4.60 12.34
N TYR A 121 10.20 -4.01 13.16
CA TYR A 121 10.21 -2.56 13.43
C TYR A 121 11.41 -2.11 14.26
N HIS A 122 12.12 -3.04 14.89
CA HIS A 122 13.39 -2.78 15.56
C HIS A 122 14.58 -2.70 14.59
N ASP A 123 14.43 -3.19 13.36
CA ASP A 123 15.52 -3.24 12.40
C ASP A 123 15.74 -1.87 11.76
N LEU A 124 17.01 -1.53 11.51
CA LEU A 124 17.36 -0.30 10.77
C LEU A 124 16.71 -0.28 9.37
N ALA A 125 16.58 -1.47 8.74
CA ALA A 125 15.94 -1.61 7.44
C ALA A 125 14.48 -1.15 7.45
N PHE A 126 13.73 -1.34 8.54
CA PHE A 126 12.35 -0.83 8.64
C PHE A 126 12.32 0.70 8.58
N TRP A 127 13.21 1.35 9.31
CA TRP A 127 13.28 2.81 9.32
C TRP A 127 13.70 3.39 7.98
N LEU A 128 14.65 2.74 7.30
CA LEU A 128 15.16 3.20 6.01
C LEU A 128 14.23 2.87 4.83
N GLU A 129 13.59 1.71 4.83
CA GLU A 129 12.84 1.21 3.67
C GLU A 129 11.31 1.40 3.79
N ALA A 130 10.77 1.51 5.01
CA ALA A 130 9.34 1.78 5.22
C ALA A 130 9.07 3.18 5.76
N ALA A 131 9.69 3.56 6.88
CA ALA A 131 9.37 4.82 7.56
C ALA A 131 9.88 6.06 6.79
N LEU A 132 11.10 6.00 6.23
CA LEU A 132 11.70 7.11 5.51
C LEU A 132 10.91 7.47 4.22
N PRO A 133 10.54 6.50 3.34
CA PRO A 133 9.66 6.80 2.21
C PRO A 133 8.32 7.43 2.62
N LEU A 134 7.69 6.91 3.68
CA LEU A 134 6.47 7.51 4.23
C LEU A 134 6.71 8.97 4.66
N GLY A 135 7.83 9.25 5.33
CA GLY A 135 8.24 10.61 5.70
C GLY A 135 8.39 11.54 4.49
N PHE A 136 8.97 11.05 3.39
CA PHE A 136 9.03 11.79 2.13
C PHE A 136 7.65 12.09 1.55
N TYR A 137 6.72 11.12 1.55
CA TYR A 137 5.34 11.35 1.09
C TYR A 137 4.61 12.37 1.96
N ILE A 138 4.80 12.33 3.29
CA ILE A 138 4.22 13.32 4.23
C ILE A 138 4.79 14.71 3.95
N GLY A 139 6.11 14.83 3.77
CA GLY A 139 6.75 16.09 3.41
C GLY A 139 6.23 16.65 2.09
N PHE A 140 6.06 15.79 1.09
CA PHE A 140 5.53 16.16 -0.23
C PHE A 140 4.04 16.58 -0.15
N ALA A 141 3.21 15.84 0.59
CA ALA A 141 1.81 16.19 0.84
C ALA A 141 1.71 17.56 1.54
N THR A 142 2.59 17.82 2.50
CA THR A 142 2.65 19.09 3.23
C THR A 142 3.02 20.24 2.29
N LEU A 143 4.04 20.06 1.43
CA LEU A 143 4.41 21.06 0.42
C LEU A 143 3.25 21.36 -0.54
N CYS A 144 2.53 20.32 -0.98
CA CYS A 144 1.34 20.45 -1.81
C CYS A 144 0.21 21.24 -1.11
N LEU A 145 -0.07 20.96 0.16
CA LEU A 145 -1.08 21.67 0.97
C LEU A 145 -0.69 23.13 1.23
N VAL A 146 0.58 23.39 1.56
CA VAL A 146 1.12 24.74 1.75
C VAL A 146 1.04 25.53 0.44
N THR A 147 1.34 24.90 -0.69
CA THR A 147 1.21 25.51 -2.03
C THR A 147 -0.24 25.86 -2.32
N LEU A 148 -1.19 24.97 -2.03
CA LEU A 148 -2.63 25.24 -2.18
C LEU A 148 -3.08 26.43 -1.32
N LYS A 149 -2.68 26.45 -0.03
CA LYS A 149 -3.01 27.52 0.91
C LYS A 149 -2.40 28.86 0.48
N SER A 150 -1.15 28.85 0.02
CA SER A 150 -0.46 30.06 -0.47
C SER A 150 -1.14 30.68 -1.69
N ARG A 151 -1.76 29.85 -2.54
CA ARG A 151 -2.53 30.29 -3.71
C ARG A 151 -3.99 30.60 -3.38
N GLN A 152 -4.41 30.48 -2.12
CA GLN A 152 -5.79 30.66 -1.65
C GLN A 152 -6.80 29.81 -2.44
N LEU A 153 -6.37 28.66 -2.93
CA LEU A 153 -7.21 27.80 -3.74
C LEU A 153 -8.12 26.95 -2.85
N VAL A 154 -9.42 26.98 -3.13
CA VAL A 154 -10.35 26.05 -2.50
C VAL A 154 -10.08 24.64 -3.02
N PHE A 155 -9.68 23.72 -2.14
CA PHE A 155 -9.48 22.31 -2.50
C PHE A 155 -10.80 21.65 -2.96
N TRP A 156 -11.85 21.87 -2.17
CA TRP A 156 -13.13 21.14 -2.22
C TRP A 156 -14.08 21.62 -3.34
N THR A 157 -13.63 21.57 -4.58
CA THR A 157 -14.45 21.92 -5.77
C THR A 157 -15.47 20.83 -6.11
N ARG A 158 -16.55 21.19 -6.83
CA ARG A 158 -17.55 20.22 -7.32
C ARG A 158 -16.89 19.06 -8.09
N THR A 159 -15.88 19.37 -8.90
CA THR A 159 -15.09 18.37 -9.62
C THR A 159 -14.38 17.45 -8.63
N CYS A 160 -13.56 17.98 -7.72
CA CYS A 160 -12.86 17.18 -6.72
C CYS A 160 -13.78 16.24 -5.93
N LYS A 161 -14.96 16.71 -5.50
CA LYS A 161 -15.96 15.86 -4.81
C LYS A 161 -16.43 14.69 -5.66
N ARG A 162 -16.65 14.88 -6.97
CA ARG A 162 -17.06 13.79 -7.88
C ARG A 162 -15.94 12.77 -8.05
N TRP A 163 -14.70 13.22 -8.20
CA TRP A 163 -13.54 12.33 -8.32
C TRP A 163 -13.37 11.48 -7.06
N ILE A 164 -13.33 12.12 -5.90
CA ILE A 164 -13.20 11.43 -4.61
C ILE A 164 -14.33 10.43 -4.41
N ARG A 165 -15.58 10.84 -4.68
CA ARG A 165 -16.74 9.96 -4.56
C ARG A 165 -16.64 8.73 -5.48
N ARG A 166 -16.21 8.91 -6.73
CA ARG A 166 -16.02 7.79 -7.68
C ARG A 166 -14.94 6.84 -7.20
N VAL A 167 -13.80 7.36 -6.73
CA VAL A 167 -12.71 6.53 -6.20
C VAL A 167 -13.18 5.76 -4.97
N ILE A 168 -13.86 6.42 -4.02
CA ILE A 168 -14.40 5.75 -2.82
C ILE A 168 -15.40 4.66 -3.19
N TYR A 169 -16.29 4.87 -4.17
CA TYR A 169 -17.23 3.83 -4.59
C TYR A 169 -16.54 2.65 -5.26
N VAL A 170 -15.59 2.90 -6.15
CA VAL A 170 -14.86 1.83 -6.85
C VAL A 170 -14.03 1.01 -5.86
N VAL A 171 -13.20 1.70 -5.06
CA VAL A 171 -12.36 1.07 -4.03
C VAL A 171 -13.22 0.37 -3.00
N GLY A 172 -14.27 1.03 -2.50
CA GLY A 172 -15.20 0.45 -1.54
C GLY A 172 -15.92 -0.78 -2.06
N ALA A 173 -16.34 -0.80 -3.34
CA ALA A 173 -16.95 -1.97 -3.95
C ALA A 173 -15.96 -3.14 -4.08
N ILE A 174 -14.72 -2.87 -4.50
CA ILE A 174 -13.67 -3.88 -4.59
C ILE A 174 -13.37 -4.47 -3.20
N TYR A 175 -13.16 -3.62 -2.19
CA TYR A 175 -12.94 -4.07 -0.82
C TYR A 175 -14.13 -4.83 -0.25
N LEU A 176 -15.36 -4.42 -0.56
CA LEU A 176 -16.56 -5.14 -0.14
C LEU A 176 -16.62 -6.54 -0.75
N ILE A 177 -16.33 -6.68 -2.05
CA ILE A 177 -16.27 -7.99 -2.72
C ILE A 177 -15.21 -8.87 -2.08
N ILE A 178 -13.98 -8.36 -1.91
CA ILE A 178 -12.88 -9.09 -1.27
C ILE A 178 -13.26 -9.49 0.16
N PHE A 179 -13.89 -8.59 0.92
CA PHE A 179 -14.32 -8.84 2.30
C PHE A 179 -15.42 -9.89 2.38
N ILE A 180 -16.38 -9.89 1.46
CA ILE A 180 -17.43 -10.91 1.38
C ILE A 180 -16.84 -12.28 1.05
N LEU A 181 -15.93 -12.35 0.06
CA LEU A 181 -15.22 -13.58 -0.28
C LEU A 181 -14.43 -14.11 0.92
N TRP A 182 -13.68 -13.24 1.58
CA TRP A 182 -12.92 -13.58 2.78
C TRP A 182 -13.81 -14.07 3.93
N LEU A 183 -14.95 -13.43 4.19
CA LEU A 183 -15.90 -13.87 5.23
C LEU A 183 -16.53 -15.22 4.91
N SER A 184 -16.90 -15.45 3.63
CA SER A 184 -17.47 -16.72 3.17
C SER A 184 -16.48 -17.86 3.38
N ASN A 185 -15.23 -17.63 2.99
CA ASN A 185 -14.12 -18.58 3.13
C ASN A 185 -13.78 -18.85 4.60
N ARG A 186 -13.67 -17.80 5.42
CA ARG A 186 -13.29 -17.92 6.84
C ARG A 186 -14.24 -18.80 7.65
N LYS A 187 -15.56 -18.70 7.42
CA LYS A 187 -16.54 -19.53 8.15
C LYS A 187 -16.40 -21.01 7.80
N SER A 188 -16.09 -21.33 6.55
CA SER A 188 -15.83 -22.70 6.10
C SER A 188 -14.56 -23.27 6.74
N TYR A 189 -13.51 -22.46 6.85
CA TYR A 189 -12.20 -22.91 7.32
C TYR A 189 -12.05 -22.97 8.84
N GLN A 190 -12.81 -22.19 9.61
CA GLN A 190 -12.58 -22.10 11.06
C GLN A 190 -12.74 -23.44 11.79
N ALA A 191 -13.78 -24.22 11.45
CA ALA A 191 -13.96 -25.56 12.02
C ALA A 191 -12.82 -26.52 11.65
N ARG A 192 -12.27 -26.39 10.44
CA ARG A 192 -11.14 -27.20 9.95
C ARG A 192 -9.84 -26.84 10.67
N VAL A 193 -9.58 -25.54 10.86
CA VAL A 193 -8.41 -25.06 11.62
C VAL A 193 -8.48 -25.51 13.07
N GLU A 194 -9.66 -25.52 13.69
CA GLU A 194 -9.82 -26.01 15.06
C GLU A 194 -9.50 -27.51 15.19
N GLN A 195 -9.86 -28.33 14.20
CA GLN A 195 -9.52 -29.76 14.17
C GLN A 195 -8.01 -30.01 14.00
N ALA A 196 -7.36 -29.25 13.12
CA ALA A 196 -5.91 -29.36 12.85
C ALA A 196 -5.03 -28.63 13.88
N LYS A 197 -5.63 -27.88 14.82
CA LYS A 197 -4.93 -27.02 15.78
C LYS A 197 -3.80 -27.71 16.55
N PRO A 198 -3.95 -28.94 17.09
CA PRO A 198 -2.88 -29.59 17.85
C PRO A 198 -1.63 -29.89 16.99
N SER A 199 -1.83 -30.17 15.71
CA SER A 199 -0.75 -30.45 14.77
C SER A 199 -0.09 -29.15 14.29
N LEU A 200 -0.89 -28.10 14.03
CA LEU A 200 -0.37 -26.76 13.70
C LEU A 200 0.45 -26.17 14.86
N GLN A 201 -0.02 -26.32 16.10
CA GLN A 201 0.75 -25.91 17.29
C GLN A 201 2.08 -26.64 17.42
N ALA A 202 2.14 -27.93 17.08
CA ALA A 202 3.41 -28.66 17.07
C ALA A 202 4.40 -28.12 16.04
N VAL A 203 3.91 -27.61 14.90
CA VAL A 203 4.74 -26.93 13.90
C VAL A 203 5.23 -25.59 14.46
N GLU A 204 4.36 -24.82 15.11
CA GLU A 204 4.73 -23.55 15.75
C GLU A 204 5.82 -23.74 16.81
N ASP A 205 5.64 -24.71 17.70
CA ASP A 205 6.62 -25.03 18.75
C ASP A 205 7.97 -25.46 18.16
N TYR A 206 7.93 -26.26 17.09
CA TYR A 206 9.11 -26.67 16.34
C TYR A 206 9.82 -25.47 15.70
N VAL A 207 9.08 -24.61 15.01
CA VAL A 207 9.60 -23.41 14.35
C VAL A 207 10.23 -22.47 15.38
N ASN A 208 9.53 -22.22 16.49
CA ASN A 208 10.00 -21.34 17.56
C ASN A 208 11.33 -21.83 18.16
N THR A 209 11.44 -23.14 18.40
CA THR A 209 12.59 -23.75 19.09
C THR A 209 13.77 -24.02 18.17
N TYR A 210 13.53 -24.56 16.97
CA TYR A 210 14.57 -25.08 16.07
C TYR A 210 14.78 -24.22 14.82
N ALA A 211 14.13 -23.05 14.73
CA ALA A 211 14.21 -22.12 13.61
C ALA A 211 13.98 -22.79 12.23
N ALA A 212 13.14 -23.83 12.21
CA ALA A 212 12.81 -24.62 11.03
C ALA A 212 14.03 -25.18 10.25
N SER A 213 15.12 -25.52 10.94
CA SER A 213 16.29 -26.15 10.30
C SER A 213 16.00 -27.61 9.91
N SER A 214 16.19 -27.94 8.63
CA SER A 214 15.89 -29.25 8.05
C SER A 214 16.82 -30.39 8.49
N GLY A 215 17.93 -30.06 9.16
CA GLY A 215 18.94 -31.04 9.62
C GLY A 215 18.71 -31.58 11.03
N TYR A 216 17.66 -31.12 11.75
CA TYR A 216 17.42 -31.58 13.11
C TYR A 216 16.64 -32.92 13.13
N PRO A 217 16.97 -33.84 14.06
CA PRO A 217 16.25 -35.11 14.20
C PRO A 217 14.74 -34.93 14.42
N HIS A 218 14.35 -33.82 15.05
CA HIS A 218 12.95 -33.47 15.32
C HIS A 218 12.14 -33.14 14.05
N THR A 219 12.79 -32.84 12.92
CA THR A 219 12.10 -32.59 11.64
C THR A 219 11.35 -33.84 11.19
N GLU A 220 11.99 -35.02 11.26
CA GLU A 220 11.36 -36.28 10.81
C GLU A 220 10.23 -36.70 11.75
N THR A 221 10.38 -36.49 13.06
CA THR A 221 9.29 -36.69 14.03
C THR A 221 8.10 -35.78 13.74
N LEU A 222 8.35 -34.51 13.39
CA LEU A 222 7.29 -33.58 13.02
C LEU A 222 6.61 -34.00 11.71
N LYS A 223 7.38 -34.37 10.69
CA LYS A 223 6.84 -34.86 9.41
C LYS A 223 5.95 -36.09 9.63
N GLN A 224 6.39 -37.04 10.46
CA GLN A 224 5.60 -38.23 10.77
C GLN A 224 4.30 -37.87 11.48
N ARG A 225 4.35 -36.98 12.49
CA ARG A 225 3.13 -36.49 13.16
C ARG A 225 2.15 -35.81 12.20
N LEU A 226 2.64 -35.02 11.26
CA LEU A 226 1.82 -34.40 10.21
C LEU A 226 1.28 -35.44 9.22
N ALA A 227 2.06 -36.49 8.91
CA ALA A 227 1.66 -37.59 8.05
C ALA A 227 0.58 -38.48 8.69
N ASP A 228 0.52 -38.53 10.02
CA ASP A 228 -0.51 -39.27 10.75
C ASP A 228 -1.82 -38.47 10.89
N ASP A 229 -1.80 -37.14 10.69
CA ASP A 229 -2.98 -36.29 10.80
C ASP A 229 -3.75 -36.22 9.46
N PRO A 230 -4.93 -36.84 9.32
CA PRO A 230 -5.70 -36.85 8.07
C PRO A 230 -6.28 -35.48 7.69
N SER A 231 -6.36 -34.53 8.64
CA SER A 231 -6.92 -33.20 8.41
C SER A 231 -5.99 -32.26 7.63
N ILE A 232 -4.70 -32.60 7.56
CA ILE A 232 -3.67 -31.80 6.91
C ILE A 232 -3.39 -32.33 5.50
N LEU A 233 -3.47 -31.47 4.49
CA LEU A 233 -3.06 -31.81 3.12
C LEU A 233 -1.64 -31.35 2.84
N GLN A 234 -1.32 -30.13 3.26
CA GLN A 234 -0.01 -29.53 3.02
C GLN A 234 0.39 -28.62 4.17
N VAL A 235 1.65 -28.64 4.55
CA VAL A 235 2.25 -27.65 5.46
C VAL A 235 3.55 -27.16 4.87
N SER A 236 3.70 -25.85 4.76
CA SER A 236 4.89 -25.19 4.27
C SER A 236 5.35 -24.14 5.27
N ILE A 237 6.65 -24.11 5.51
CA ILE A 237 7.31 -23.13 6.35
C ILE A 237 8.10 -22.20 5.42
N TYR A 238 7.84 -20.91 5.50
CA TYR A 238 8.53 -19.90 4.70
C TYR A 238 9.54 -19.16 5.60
N TYR A 239 10.78 -19.05 5.12
CA TYR A 239 11.86 -18.29 5.78
C TYR A 239 11.94 -16.85 5.23
N SER A 240 11.38 -16.65 4.04
CA SER A 240 11.19 -15.37 3.38
C SER A 240 10.05 -15.52 2.36
N PRO A 241 9.51 -14.43 1.81
CA PRO A 241 8.51 -14.47 0.74
C PRO A 241 8.82 -15.44 -0.41
N ASN A 242 10.11 -15.64 -0.75
CA ASN A 242 10.54 -16.44 -1.88
C ASN A 242 11.25 -17.75 -1.50
N SER A 243 11.33 -18.10 -0.21
CA SER A 243 12.03 -19.30 0.25
C SER A 243 11.21 -20.06 1.27
N SER A 244 10.94 -21.33 0.96
CA SER A 244 10.14 -22.21 1.81
C SER A 244 10.65 -23.64 1.85
N MET A 245 10.24 -24.35 2.89
CA MET A 245 10.37 -25.78 3.07
C MET A 245 8.97 -26.36 3.25
N THR A 246 8.60 -27.30 2.38
CA THR A 246 7.37 -28.08 2.51
C THR A 246 7.63 -29.27 3.44
N LEU A 247 6.88 -29.37 4.54
CA LEU A 247 7.00 -30.48 5.49
C LEU A 247 6.19 -31.71 5.03
N ILE A 248 4.99 -31.48 4.51
CA ILE A 248 4.12 -32.50 3.95
C ILE A 248 3.37 -31.90 2.76
N ASN A 249 3.19 -32.70 1.71
CA ASN A 249 2.27 -32.41 0.62
C ASN A 249 1.63 -33.72 0.14
N ARG A 250 0.33 -33.88 0.37
CA ARG A 250 -0.44 -35.05 -0.08
C ARG A 250 -1.04 -34.87 -1.48
N ASN A 251 -1.07 -33.64 -2.00
CA ASN A 251 -1.54 -33.34 -3.35
C ASN A 251 -0.33 -33.01 -4.23
N GLU A 252 0.38 -34.03 -4.69
CA GLU A 252 1.48 -33.87 -5.66
C GLU A 252 1.00 -33.51 -7.09
N HIS A 253 -0.31 -33.37 -7.33
CA HIS A 253 -0.90 -33.19 -8.67
C HIS A 253 -1.75 -31.93 -8.87
N ASP A 254 -2.06 -31.18 -7.82
CA ASP A 254 -2.67 -29.87 -7.98
C ASP A 254 -1.55 -28.83 -8.03
N GLY A 255 -1.57 -27.96 -9.05
CA GLY A 255 -0.58 -26.89 -9.21
C GLY A 255 -0.51 -25.96 -8.00
N TYR A 256 0.34 -24.94 -8.09
CA TYR A 256 0.45 -23.84 -7.11
C TYR A 256 -0.91 -23.14 -6.90
N ASP A 257 -1.77 -23.74 -6.09
CA ASP A 257 -3.07 -23.22 -5.73
C ASP A 257 -2.88 -22.41 -4.46
N GLU A 258 -3.00 -21.08 -4.58
CA GLU A 258 -2.64 -20.08 -3.54
C GLU A 258 -3.60 -20.07 -2.34
N ASP A 259 -4.63 -20.92 -2.34
CA ASP A 259 -5.65 -20.99 -1.30
C ASP A 259 -5.15 -21.74 -0.05
N TRP A 260 -4.48 -20.98 0.84
CA TRP A 260 -4.07 -21.44 2.17
C TRP A 260 -5.21 -21.27 3.19
N HIS A 261 -5.48 -22.32 3.98
CA HIS A 261 -6.51 -22.28 5.03
C HIS A 261 -5.98 -21.73 6.36
N TYR A 262 -4.67 -21.78 6.56
CA TYR A 262 -3.98 -21.31 7.75
C TYR A 262 -2.73 -20.54 7.37
N GLU A 263 -2.55 -19.37 7.97
CA GLU A 263 -1.33 -18.55 7.87
C GLU A 263 -1.01 -17.97 9.25
N HIS A 264 0.19 -18.20 9.75
CA HIS A 264 0.62 -17.64 11.04
C HIS A 264 2.11 -17.30 11.05
N PHE A 265 2.43 -16.08 11.48
CA PHE A 265 3.81 -15.64 11.68
C PHE A 265 4.29 -16.03 13.07
N VAL A 266 5.44 -16.70 13.12
CA VAL A 266 6.11 -17.08 14.36
C VAL A 266 7.47 -16.38 14.40
N LYS A 267 7.77 -15.72 15.52
CA LYS A 267 9.10 -15.19 15.79
C LYS A 267 9.92 -16.27 16.49
N THR A 268 11.01 -16.69 15.86
CA THR A 268 11.95 -17.67 16.42
C THR A 268 12.73 -17.10 17.60
N THR A 269 13.29 -17.97 18.43
CA THR A 269 14.20 -17.57 19.53
C THR A 269 15.43 -16.80 19.06
N SER A 270 15.89 -17.00 17.82
CA SER A 270 16.99 -16.22 17.23
C SER A 270 16.55 -14.84 16.72
N GLY A 271 15.26 -14.50 16.80
CA GLY A 271 14.69 -13.22 16.38
C GLY A 271 14.21 -13.18 14.93
N ASN A 272 14.38 -14.25 14.15
CA ASN A 272 13.91 -14.33 12.76
C ASN A 272 12.42 -14.61 12.69
N TRP A 273 11.75 -14.05 11.67
CA TRP A 273 10.35 -14.32 11.38
C TRP A 273 10.20 -15.52 10.44
N ILE A 274 9.22 -16.36 10.72
CA ILE A 274 8.87 -17.53 9.93
C ILE A 274 7.36 -17.55 9.73
N LEU A 275 6.91 -17.71 8.48
CA LEU A 275 5.49 -17.87 8.16
C LEU A 275 5.15 -19.34 7.97
N ILE A 276 4.21 -19.83 8.77
CA ILE A 276 3.66 -21.17 8.63
C ILE A 276 2.39 -21.05 7.80
N ARG A 277 2.32 -21.82 6.70
CA ARG A 277 1.11 -21.96 5.89
C ARG A 277 0.66 -23.40 5.87
N ALA A 278 -0.64 -23.63 6.00
CA ALA A 278 -1.21 -24.96 5.87
C ALA A 278 -2.48 -25.00 5.01
N LYS A 279 -2.56 -26.07 4.20
CA LYS A 279 -3.76 -26.47 3.46
C LYS A 279 -4.37 -27.66 4.18
N LEU A 280 -5.65 -27.55 4.49
CA LEU A 280 -6.43 -28.52 5.25
C LEU A 280 -7.41 -29.26 4.34
N LYS A 281 -7.72 -30.51 4.68
CA LYS A 281 -8.62 -31.37 3.91
C LYS A 281 -10.06 -30.84 3.97
N GLU A 282 -10.75 -30.91 2.82
CA GLU A 282 -12.14 -30.45 2.69
C GLU A 282 -13.16 -31.32 3.42
#